data_AF-A0A8X6HC15-F1
#
_entry.id   AF-A0A8X6HC15-F1
#
_cell.length_a   1.000
_cell.length_b   1.000
_cell.length_c   1.000
_cell.angle_alpha   90.00
_cell.angle_beta   90.00
_cell.angle_gamma   90.00
#
_symmetry.space_group_name_H-M   'P 1'
#
loop_
_entity.id
_entity.type
_entity.pdbx_description
1 polymer ?
#
loop_
_entity_poly.entity_id
_entity_poly.type
_entity_poly.pdbx_seq_one_letter_code
_entity_poly.pdbx_strand_id
1 'polypeptide(L)'
;MTYALGAEPNFIKLKPEQHQLITDFDYDSIMLYGEYAFSKEYYKLKTMVPKKSNKPLKEVGWKNLSKADITRIKKLYGCEDYVYKKDGK
;
A
#
# COMPACT_ATOMS: atom_id res chain seq x y z
N MET A 1 21.93 -27.41 -6.74
CA MET A 1 20.57 -27.13 -7.24
C MET A 1 19.97 -26.09 -6.30
N THR A 2 20.06 -24.81 -6.64
CA THR A 2 19.49 -23.73 -5.83
C THR A 2 18.00 -23.66 -6.16
N TYR A 3 17.14 -24.07 -5.24
CA TYR A 3 15.70 -23.82 -5.38
C TYR A 3 15.50 -22.30 -5.48
N ALA A 4 14.87 -21.83 -6.56
CA ALA A 4 14.36 -20.48 -6.57
C ALA A 4 13.33 -20.39 -5.44
N LEU A 5 13.63 -19.61 -4.41
CA LEU A 5 12.66 -19.28 -3.36
C LEU A 5 11.44 -18.67 -4.05
N GLY A 6 10.24 -19.10 -3.65
CA GLY A 6 9.01 -18.49 -4.13
C GLY A 6 8.88 -17.04 -3.64
N ALA A 7 7.72 -16.44 -3.93
CA ALA A 7 7.44 -15.05 -3.57
C ALA A 7 6.80 -14.89 -2.18
N GLU A 8 6.70 -15.96 -1.38
CA GLU A 8 6.11 -15.97 -0.05
C GLU A 8 6.73 -14.93 0.91
N PRO A 9 8.07 -14.66 0.89
CA PRO A 9 8.67 -13.65 1.75
C PRO A 9 8.09 -12.24 1.59
N ASN A 10 7.49 -11.90 0.44
CA ASN A 10 6.87 -10.59 0.20
C ASN A 10 5.61 -10.34 1.03
N PHE A 11 5.04 -11.38 1.65
CA PHE A 11 3.85 -11.30 2.49
C PHE A 11 4.16 -11.37 3.99
N ILE A 12 5.45 -11.43 4.37
CA ILE A 12 5.86 -11.39 5.77
C ILE A 12 5.56 -9.99 6.32
N LYS A 13 4.79 -9.95 7.42
CA LYS A 13 4.46 -8.69 8.10
C LYS A 13 5.68 -8.12 8.81
N LEU A 14 5.79 -6.79 8.79
CA LEU A 14 6.70 -6.07 9.67
C LEU A 14 6.39 -6.36 11.14
N LYS A 15 7.43 -6.40 11.99
CA LYS A 15 7.27 -6.49 13.44
C LYS A 15 6.63 -5.19 13.98
N PRO A 16 5.97 -5.22 15.15
CA PRO A 16 5.35 -4.03 15.74
C PRO A 16 6.30 -2.82 15.86
N GLU A 17 7.55 -3.06 16.26
CA GLU A 17 8.59 -2.03 16.41
C GLU A 17 9.05 -1.42 15.08
N GLN A 18 8.80 -2.12 13.96
CA GLN A 18 9.17 -1.68 12.61
C GLN A 18 8.03 -0.93 11.92
N HIS A 19 6.84 -0.85 12.53
CA HIS A 19 5.65 -0.31 11.89
C HIS A 19 5.05 0.83 12.71
N GLN A 20 5.08 2.04 12.15
CA GLN A 20 4.43 3.21 12.72
C GLN A 20 2.99 3.35 12.19
N LEU A 21 2.01 3.11 13.07
CA LEU A 21 0.58 3.22 12.76
C LEU A 21 0.10 4.67 12.90
N ILE A 22 0.36 5.48 11.87
CA ILE A 22 0.05 6.92 11.86
C ILE A 22 -1.41 7.22 11.45
N THR A 23 -1.99 6.34 10.63
CA THR A 23 -3.40 6.40 10.19
C THR A 23 -3.95 4.97 10.11
N ASP A 24 -5.28 4.85 10.03
CA ASP A 24 -5.95 3.56 9.83
C ASP A 24 -5.50 2.84 8.54
N PHE A 25 -5.77 1.54 8.47
CA PHE A 25 -5.45 0.74 7.28
C PHE A 25 -6.21 1.25 6.06
N ASP A 26 -5.48 1.55 5.00
CA ASP A 26 -6.01 2.17 3.79
C ASP A 26 -5.86 1.23 2.59
N TYR A 27 -6.99 0.71 2.10
CA TYR A 27 -7.05 -0.20 0.95
C TYR A 27 -6.68 0.48 -0.38
N ASP A 28 -6.76 1.81 -0.46
CA ASP A 28 -6.46 2.59 -1.65
C ASP A 28 -5.02 3.16 -1.63
N SER A 29 -4.25 2.90 -0.57
CA SER A 29 -2.86 3.36 -0.45
C SER A 29 -2.00 2.89 -1.64
N ILE A 30 -1.13 3.80 -2.12
CA ILE A 30 -0.16 3.51 -3.19
C ILE A 30 0.84 2.42 -2.78
N MET A 31 1.06 2.26 -1.47
CA MET A 31 1.98 1.28 -0.90
C MET A 31 1.38 -0.11 -0.76
N LEU A 32 0.07 -0.26 -0.98
CA LEU A 32 -0.61 -1.56 -0.92
C LEU A 32 -0.59 -2.24 -2.30
N TYR A 33 -0.08 -3.46 -2.36
CA TYR A 33 -0.14 -4.31 -3.55
C TYR A 33 -1.57 -4.58 -4.04
N GLY A 34 -1.71 -4.92 -5.34
CA GLY A 34 -2.98 -5.34 -5.93
C GLY A 34 -3.34 -6.79 -5.62
N GLU A 35 -4.59 -7.18 -5.88
CA GLU A 35 -5.14 -8.48 -5.44
C GLU A 35 -4.48 -9.71 -6.09
N TYR A 36 -3.74 -9.52 -7.18
CA TYR A 36 -3.02 -10.58 -7.90
C TYR A 36 -1.50 -10.48 -7.79
N ALA A 37 -0.97 -9.60 -6.94
CA ALA A 37 0.48 -9.45 -6.79
C ALA A 37 1.14 -10.80 -6.44
N PHE A 38 2.21 -11.14 -7.17
CA PHE A 38 2.95 -12.40 -7.03
C PHE A 38 2.11 -13.68 -7.26
N SER A 39 0.95 -13.58 -7.90
CA SER A 39 0.14 -14.74 -8.23
C SER A 39 0.84 -15.64 -9.27
N LYS A 40 0.70 -16.95 -9.09
CA LYS A 40 1.11 -17.94 -10.10
C LYS A 40 0.23 -17.92 -11.37
N GLU A 41 -0.99 -17.38 -11.26
CA GLU A 41 -1.92 -17.19 -12.39
C GLU A 41 -2.62 -15.84 -12.24
N TYR A 42 -1.98 -14.82 -12.81
CA TYR A 42 -2.46 -13.44 -12.80
C TYR A 42 -3.88 -13.33 -13.39
N TYR A 43 -4.72 -12.47 -12.80
CA TYR A 43 -6.16 -12.33 -13.09
C TYR A 43 -7.05 -13.56 -12.82
N LYS A 44 -6.51 -14.68 -12.30
CA LYS A 44 -7.30 -15.87 -11.94
C LYS A 44 -7.23 -16.21 -10.46
N LEU A 45 -6.02 -16.19 -9.89
CA LEU A 45 -5.79 -16.59 -8.51
C LEU A 45 -5.37 -15.38 -7.67
N LYS A 46 -6.25 -14.90 -6.81
CA LYS A 46 -5.96 -13.78 -5.90
C LYS A 46 -5.01 -14.23 -4.80
N THR A 47 -4.05 -13.37 -4.47
CA THR A 47 -3.12 -13.55 -3.34
C THR A 47 -3.52 -12.67 -2.14
N MET A 48 -4.32 -11.61 -2.37
CA MET A 48 -4.87 -10.77 -1.31
C MET A 48 -6.35 -10.48 -1.54
N VAL A 49 -7.14 -10.53 -0.47
CA VAL A 49 -8.58 -10.24 -0.47
C VAL A 49 -8.90 -9.28 0.67
N PRO A 50 -9.57 -8.13 0.40
CA PRO A 50 -9.95 -7.19 1.44
C PRO A 50 -11.02 -7.79 2.36
N LYS A 51 -10.85 -7.63 3.68
CA LYS A 51 -11.82 -8.12 4.67
C LYS A 51 -12.97 -7.14 4.95
N LYS A 52 -12.74 -5.84 4.78
CA LYS A 52 -13.67 -4.75 5.13
C LYS A 52 -14.00 -3.81 3.97
N SER A 53 -13.69 -4.21 2.74
CA SER A 53 -13.98 -3.44 1.52
C SER A 53 -14.55 -4.36 0.46
N ASN A 54 -15.57 -3.89 -0.26
CA ASN A 54 -16.17 -4.60 -1.40
C ASN A 54 -15.48 -4.26 -2.73
N LYS A 55 -14.46 -3.39 -2.72
CA LYS A 55 -13.72 -2.99 -3.91
C LYS A 55 -12.48 -3.88 -4.11
N PRO A 56 -12.11 -4.24 -5.35
CA PRO A 56 -10.88 -4.96 -5.62
C PRO A 56 -9.65 -4.12 -5.26
N LEU A 57 -8.58 -4.78 -4.82
CA LEU A 57 -7.31 -4.10 -4.58
C LEU A 57 -6.63 -3.85 -5.93
N LYS A 58 -6.54 -2.58 -6.32
CA LYS A 58 -5.89 -2.17 -7.57
C LYS A 58 -4.38 -2.41 -7.50
N GLU A 59 -3.79 -2.69 -8.65
CA GLU A 59 -2.34 -2.68 -8.80
C GLU A 59 -1.76 -1.27 -8.57
N VAL A 60 -0.51 -1.21 -8.11
CA VAL A 60 0.19 0.05 -7.77
C VAL A 60 0.21 1.02 -8.95
N GLY A 61 0.41 0.51 -10.17
CA GLY A 61 0.41 1.34 -11.39
C GLY A 61 -0.92 2.00 -11.73
N TRP A 62 -2.01 1.65 -11.04
CA TRP A 62 -3.35 2.23 -11.22
C TRP A 62 -3.80 3.06 -10.01
N LYS A 63 -2.88 3.36 -9.10
CA LYS A 63 -3.12 4.12 -7.88
C LYS A 63 -2.36 5.45 -7.94
N ASN A 64 -2.84 6.40 -7.15
CA ASN A 64 -2.14 7.63 -6.80
C ASN A 64 -1.98 7.69 -5.28
N LEU A 65 -1.26 8.68 -4.75
CA LEU A 65 -1.21 8.91 -3.32
C LEU A 65 -2.62 9.09 -2.76
N SER A 66 -2.98 8.28 -1.77
CA SER A 66 -4.25 8.45 -1.05
C SER A 66 -4.17 9.62 -0.08
N LYS A 67 -5.32 10.02 0.49
CA LYS A 67 -5.33 11.01 1.58
C LYS A 67 -4.52 10.53 2.79
N ALA A 68 -4.61 9.24 3.12
CA ALA A 68 -3.87 8.67 4.24
C ALA A 68 -2.37 8.64 3.97
N ASP A 69 -1.93 8.34 2.74
CA ASP A 69 -0.52 8.41 2.34
C ASP A 69 0.04 9.82 2.51
N ILE A 70 -0.70 10.84 2.02
CA ILE A 70 -0.32 12.25 2.17
C ILE A 70 -0.20 12.62 3.65
N THR A 71 -1.17 12.21 4.49
CA THR A 71 -1.13 12.45 5.94
C THR A 71 0.08 11.79 6.60
N ARG A 72 0.39 10.53 6.26
CA ARG A 72 1.55 9.82 6.80
C ARG A 72 2.85 10.54 6.44
N ILE A 73 3.03 10.91 5.17
CA ILE A 73 4.22 11.62 4.70
C ILE A 73 4.37 12.96 5.44
N LYS A 74 3.30 13.76 5.54
CA LYS A 74 3.35 15.04 6.26
C LYS A 74 3.77 14.89 7.71
N LYS A 75 3.21 13.90 8.42
CA LYS A 75 3.55 13.64 9.83
C LYS A 75 4.99 13.14 9.99
N LEU A 76 5.45 12.24 9.11
CA LEU A 76 6.80 11.70 9.15
C LEU A 76 7.88 12.77 8.92
N TYR A 77 7.59 13.78 8.10
CA TYR A 77 8.54 14.84 7.72
C TYR A 77 8.26 16.21 8.36
N GLY A 78 7.29 16.31 9.28
CA GLY A 78 6.96 17.56 9.95
C GLY A 78 6.37 18.65 9.03
N CYS A 79 5.69 18.25 7.95
CA CYS A 79 5.11 19.17 6.95
C CYS A 79 3.64 19.52 7.23
N GLU A 80 3.21 19.52 8.49
CA GLU A 80 1.81 19.76 8.86
C GLU A 80 1.33 21.15 8.39
N ASP A 81 2.22 22.13 8.36
CA ASP A 81 1.95 23.52 7.95
C ASP A 81 2.04 23.76 6.42
N TYR A 82 2.48 22.77 5.63
CA TYR A 82 2.50 22.90 4.17
C TYR A 82 1.09 22.73 3.60
N VAL A 83 0.34 23.83 3.61
CA VAL A 83 -0.82 24.03 2.73
C VAL A 83 -0.28 24.17 1.32
N TYR A 84 -0.56 23.18 0.47
CA TYR A 84 -0.40 23.36 -0.98
C TYR A 84 -1.42 24.45 -1.35
N LYS A 85 -0.97 25.70 -1.44
CA LYS A 85 -1.75 26.77 -2.07
C LYS A 85 -1.91 26.33 -3.51
N LYS A 86 -3.05 25.72 -3.85
CA LYS A 86 -3.61 25.93 -5.17
C LYS A 86 -3.81 27.43 -5.26
N ASP A 87 -3.33 28.03 -6.36
CA ASP A 87 -3.42 29.46 -6.66
C ASP A 87 -2.20 30.25 -6.16
N GLY A 88 -1.07 29.97 -6.81
CA GLY A 88 0.14 30.80 -6.81
C GLY A 88 0.61 31.18 -8.22
N LYS A 89 -0.23 30.97 -9.24
CA LYS A 89 -0.25 31.54 -10.60
C LYS A 89 -1.53 31.07 -11.30
#